data_AF-A0A2X0RQV1-F1
#
_entry.id   AF-A0A2X0RQV1-F1
#
_cell.length_a   1.000
_cell.length_b   1.000
_cell.length_c   1.000
_cell.angle_alpha   90.00
_cell.angle_beta   90.00
_cell.angle_gamma   90.00
#
_symmetry.space_group_name_H-M   'P 1'
#
loop_
_entity.id
_entity.type
_entity.pdbx_description
1 polymer ?
#
loop_
_entity_poly.entity_id
_entity_poly.type
_entity_poly.pdbx_seq_one_letter_code
_entity_poly.pdbx_strand_id
1 'polypeptide(L)'
;MPKDDNLAFKYYSQANSIARNSESRDDDIKADIYYRIALCLYIGRVVDQDDLLALRYVNEAEYYSYCDRFENKFMWQSTAKRIEKLRDEILENLQSY
;
A
#
# COMPACT_ATOMS: atom_id res chain seq x y z
N MET A 1 -10.26 23.07 2.26
CA MET A 1 -9.22 22.67 3.21
C MET A 1 -7.99 22.24 2.43
N PRO A 2 -6.78 22.70 2.76
CA PRO A 2 -5.56 22.13 2.18
C PRO A 2 -5.47 20.65 2.54
N LYS A 3 -4.95 19.82 1.64
CA LYS A 3 -4.65 18.41 1.91
C LYS A 3 -3.48 18.36 2.89
N ASP A 4 -3.67 17.75 4.05
CA ASP A 4 -2.62 17.52 5.03
C ASP A 4 -2.10 16.09 4.88
N ASP A 5 -1.02 15.96 4.11
CA ASP A 5 -0.43 14.65 3.83
C ASP A 5 0.24 14.06 5.07
N ASN A 6 0.73 14.89 5.99
CA ASN A 6 1.31 14.43 7.25
C ASN A 6 0.24 13.72 8.09
N LEU A 7 -0.94 14.35 8.16
CA LEU A 7 -2.08 13.78 8.85
C LEU A 7 -2.53 12.47 8.18
N ALA A 8 -2.59 12.43 6.85
CA ALA A 8 -2.93 11.22 6.11
C ALA A 8 -1.94 10.07 6.40
N PHE A 9 -0.63 10.32 6.30
CA PHE A 9 0.40 9.33 6.57
C PHE A 9 0.36 8.82 8.02
N LYS A 10 0.12 9.73 8.98
CA LYS A 10 -0.06 9.36 10.39
C LYS A 10 -1.23 8.38 10.56
N TYR A 11 -2.37 8.64 9.92
CA TYR A 11 -3.50 7.73 9.97
C TYR A 11 -3.22 6.40 9.28
N TYR A 12 -2.48 6.37 8.16
CA TYR A 12 -2.07 5.11 7.52
C TYR A 12 -1.17 4.27 8.41
N SER A 13 -0.22 4.91 9.11
CA SER A 13 0.67 4.23 10.05
C SER A 13 -0.07 3.69 11.27
N GLN A 14 -1.01 4.45 11.81
CA GLN A 14 -1.89 3.98 12.90
C GLN A 14 -2.76 2.82 12.45
N ALA A 15 -3.38 2.93 11.27
CA ALA A 15 -4.20 1.87 10.70
C ALA A 15 -3.39 0.59 10.46
N ASN A 16 -2.16 0.69 9.96
CA ASN A 16 -1.24 -0.44 9.82
C ASN A 16 -0.96 -1.12 11.17
N SER A 17 -0.68 -0.34 12.22
CA SER A 17 -0.46 -0.91 13.57
C SER A 17 -1.69 -1.65 14.10
N ILE A 18 -2.90 -1.14 13.83
CA ILE A 18 -4.15 -1.78 14.25
C ILE A 18 -4.37 -3.05 13.43
N ALA A 19 -4.23 -2.97 12.10
CA ALA A 19 -4.47 -4.07 11.19
C ALA A 19 -3.53 -5.26 11.43
N ARG A 20 -2.26 -5.00 11.81
CA ARG A 20 -1.30 -6.05 12.18
C ARG A 20 -1.63 -6.77 13.49
N ASN A 21 -2.36 -6.12 14.39
CA ASN A 21 -2.78 -6.68 15.67
C ASN A 21 -4.19 -7.28 15.61
N SER A 22 -4.85 -7.21 14.46
CA SER A 22 -6.19 -7.73 14.25
C SER A 22 -6.16 -9.18 13.80
N GLU A 23 -6.96 -10.03 14.45
CA GLU A 23 -7.25 -11.39 13.96
C GLU A 23 -8.30 -11.40 12.83
N SER A 24 -8.82 -10.23 12.43
CA SER A 24 -9.84 -10.12 11.37
C SER A 24 -9.28 -10.37 9.96
N ARG A 25 -10.14 -10.93 9.09
CA ARG A 25 -9.93 -11.09 7.64
C ARG A 25 -10.30 -9.81 6.86
N ASP A 26 -9.84 -8.67 7.35
CA ASP A 26 -10.01 -7.37 6.68
C ASP A 26 -8.89 -7.16 5.65
N ASP A 27 -8.71 -8.13 4.77
CA ASP A 27 -7.59 -8.18 3.82
C ASP A 27 -7.68 -7.04 2.79
N ASP A 28 -8.89 -6.58 2.44
CA ASP A 28 -9.12 -5.43 1.56
C ASP A 28 -8.62 -4.13 2.18
N ILE A 29 -8.85 -3.97 3.48
CA ILE A 29 -8.38 -2.83 4.25
C ILE A 29 -6.85 -2.89 4.40
N LYS A 30 -6.29 -4.07 4.70
CA LYS A 30 -4.83 -4.26 4.77
C LYS A 30 -4.16 -3.91 3.44
N ALA A 31 -4.71 -4.40 2.33
CA ALA A 31 -4.20 -4.12 0.99
C ALA A 31 -4.16 -2.61 0.70
N ASP A 32 -5.25 -1.88 0.97
CA ASP A 32 -5.29 -0.43 0.73
C ASP A 32 -4.33 0.35 1.67
N ILE A 33 -4.20 -0.05 2.94
CA ILE A 33 -3.26 0.57 3.88
C ILE A 33 -1.81 0.40 3.38
N TYR A 34 -1.42 -0.82 3.03
CA TYR A 34 -0.07 -1.10 2.56
C TYR A 34 0.25 -0.39 1.24
N TYR A 35 -0.69 -0.38 0.30
CA TYR A 35 -0.57 0.38 -0.94
C TYR A 35 -0.31 1.88 -0.68
N ARG A 36 -1.02 2.49 0.28
CA ARG A 36 -0.84 3.93 0.59
C ARG A 36 0.49 4.23 1.26
N ILE A 37 0.96 3.35 2.14
CA ILE A 37 2.28 3.49 2.75
C ILE A 37 3.37 3.36 1.68
N ALA A 38 3.27 2.37 0.80
CA ALA A 38 4.18 2.20 -0.31
C ALA A 38 4.23 3.45 -1.22
N LEU A 39 3.07 4.04 -1.52
CA LEU A 39 2.99 5.25 -2.34
C LEU A 39 3.71 6.44 -1.67
N CYS A 40 3.57 6.61 -0.35
CA CYS A 40 4.28 7.66 0.38
C CYS A 40 5.80 7.48 0.33
N LEU A 41 6.27 6.24 0.49
CA LEU A 41 7.69 5.88 0.42
C LEU A 41 8.26 6.01 -0.99
N TYR A 42 7.50 5.66 -2.03
CA TYR A 42 7.93 5.80 -3.42
C TYR A 42 8.02 7.27 -3.87
N ILE A 43 7.06 8.11 -3.44
CA ILE A 43 7.05 9.54 -3.81
C ILE A 43 8.02 10.36 -2.93
N GLY A 44 8.42 9.85 -1.76
CA GLY A 44 9.15 10.64 -0.77
C GLY A 44 8.28 11.75 -0.15
N ARG A 45 6.98 11.49 0.00
CA ARG A 45 6.02 12.46 0.55
C ARG A 45 5.82 12.18 2.03
N VAL A 46 6.16 13.17 2.88
CA VAL A 46 6.11 13.08 4.37
C VAL A 46 7.21 12.22 4.99
N VAL A 47 7.74 11.26 4.23
CA VAL A 47 8.85 10.40 4.61
C VAL A 47 9.92 10.44 3.52
N ASP A 48 11.16 10.11 3.87
CA ASP A 48 12.22 9.97 2.88
C ASP A 48 11.85 8.90 1.84
N GLN A 49 12.23 9.16 0.59
CA GLN A 49 12.00 8.20 -0.48
C GLN A 49 12.83 6.94 -0.21
N ASP A 50 12.17 5.78 -0.26
CA ASP A 50 12.80 4.47 -0.08
C ASP A 50 12.09 3.43 -0.97
N ASP A 51 12.62 3.24 -2.17
CA ASP A 51 12.01 2.37 -3.19
C ASP A 51 12.05 0.89 -2.77
N LEU A 52 13.05 0.45 -1.99
CA LEU A 52 13.13 -0.93 -1.49
C LEU A 52 12.07 -1.19 -0.42
N LEU A 53 11.90 -0.25 0.52
CA LEU A 53 10.86 -0.35 1.53
C LEU A 53 9.46 -0.18 0.90
N ALA A 54 9.32 0.68 -0.10
CA ALA A 54 8.10 0.81 -0.90
C ALA A 54 7.75 -0.53 -1.57
N LEU A 55 8.71 -1.19 -2.23
CA LEU A 55 8.50 -2.49 -2.88
C LEU A 55 8.05 -3.56 -1.86
N ARG A 56 8.64 -3.58 -0.67
CA ARG A 56 8.21 -4.48 0.40
C ARG A 56 6.73 -4.28 0.75
N TYR A 57 6.29 -3.03 0.93
CA TYR A 57 4.89 -2.73 1.23
C TYR A 57 3.95 -3.00 0.06
N VAL A 58 4.40 -2.81 -1.19
CA VAL A 58 3.64 -3.21 -2.39
C VAL A 58 3.43 -4.73 -2.41
N ASN A 59 4.44 -5.53 -2.10
CA ASN A 59 4.31 -6.99 -2.07
C ASN A 59 3.29 -7.46 -1.01
N GLU A 60 3.28 -6.81 0.16
CA GLU A 60 2.25 -7.05 1.18
C GLU A 60 0.86 -6.67 0.64
N ALA A 61 0.73 -5.51 0.00
CA ALA A 61 -0.53 -5.07 -0.60
C ALA A 61 -1.05 -6.07 -1.65
N GLU A 62 -0.18 -6.60 -2.50
CA GLU A 62 -0.53 -7.62 -3.50
C GLU A 62 -1.00 -8.91 -2.84
N TYR A 63 -0.32 -9.37 -1.81
CA TYR A 63 -0.70 -10.58 -1.08
C TYR A 63 -2.12 -10.47 -0.52
N TYR A 64 -2.44 -9.39 0.19
CA TYR A 64 -3.78 -9.22 0.76
C TYR A 64 -4.85 -8.96 -0.32
N SER A 65 -4.52 -8.21 -1.38
CA SER A 65 -5.43 -8.05 -2.53
C SER A 65 -5.69 -9.38 -3.24
N TYR A 66 -4.74 -10.31 -3.24
CA TYR A 66 -4.90 -11.65 -3.79
C TYR A 66 -5.78 -12.52 -2.89
N CYS A 67 -5.66 -12.44 -1.56
CA CYS A 67 -6.55 -13.13 -0.62
C CYS A 67 -8.03 -12.76 -0.85
N ASP A 68 -8.36 -11.47 -1.04
CA ASP A 68 -9.73 -11.04 -1.32
C ASP A 68 -10.29 -11.55 -2.65
N ARG A 69 -9.42 -11.80 -3.65
CA ARG A 69 -9.84 -12.34 -4.95
C ARG A 69 -10.52 -13.71 -4.81
N PHE A 70 -10.15 -14.50 -3.80
CA PHE A 70 -10.79 -15.79 -3.50
C PHE A 70 -12.09 -15.65 -2.73
N GLU A 71 -12.32 -14.51 -2.07
CA GLU A 71 -13.56 -14.23 -1.33
C GLU A 71 -14.62 -13.48 -2.17
N ASN A 72 -14.33 -13.19 -3.46
CA ASN A 72 -15.24 -12.51 -4.40
C ASN A 72 -15.76 -11.13 -3.91
N LYS A 73 -14.99 -10.43 -3.06
CA LYS A 73 -15.37 -9.12 -2.55
C LYS A 73 -15.40 -8.07 -3.67
N PHE A 74 -16.37 -7.15 -3.60
CA PHE A 74 -16.61 -6.09 -4.59
C PHE A 74 -15.35 -5.21 -4.80
N MET A 75 -15.02 -4.87 -6.06
CA MET A 75 -13.96 -3.91 -6.48
C MET A 75 -12.47 -4.33 -6.36
N TRP A 76 -12.15 -5.59 -6.03
CA TRP A 76 -10.76 -6.09 -5.92
C TRP A 76 -9.87 -5.78 -7.14
N GLN A 77 -10.45 -5.79 -8.35
CA GLN A 77 -9.76 -5.53 -9.61
C GLN A 77 -9.18 -4.11 -9.71
N SER A 78 -9.85 -3.14 -9.08
CA SER A 78 -9.41 -1.73 -9.12
C SER A 78 -8.21 -1.49 -8.22
N THR A 79 -8.20 -2.12 -7.04
CA THR A 79 -7.08 -2.09 -6.09
C THR A 79 -5.88 -2.84 -6.67
N ALA A 80 -6.08 -4.06 -7.19
CA ALA A 80 -5.03 -4.86 -7.81
C ALA A 80 -4.30 -4.09 -8.92
N LYS A 81 -5.02 -3.45 -9.85
CA LYS A 81 -4.42 -2.65 -10.92
C LYS A 81 -3.57 -1.49 -10.43
N ARG A 82 -3.98 -0.83 -9.33
CA ARG A 82 -3.22 0.28 -8.75
C ARG A 82 -1.95 -0.20 -8.08
N ILE A 83 -2.01 -1.37 -7.43
CA ILE A 83 -0.85 -1.99 -6.79
C ILE A 83 0.14 -2.46 -7.86
N GLU A 84 -0.32 -3.18 -8.89
CA GLU A 84 0.52 -3.64 -10.01
C GLU A 84 1.23 -2.47 -10.68
N LYS A 85 0.49 -1.40 -10.99
CA LYS A 85 1.08 -0.20 -11.59
C LYS A 85 2.18 0.41 -10.71
N LEU A 86 1.95 0.53 -9.40
CA LEU A 86 2.95 1.07 -8.48
C LEU A 86 4.17 0.14 -8.37
N ARG A 87 3.96 -1.18 -8.41
CA ARG A 87 5.06 -2.16 -8.44
C ARG A 87 5.95 -1.95 -9.66
N ASP A 88 5.35 -1.83 -10.83
CA ASP A 88 6.08 -1.63 -12.08
C ASP A 88 6.88 -0.32 -12.05
N GLU A 89 6.27 0.77 -11.58
CA GLU A 89 6.94 2.08 -11.39
C GLU A 89 8.13 2.01 -10.41
N ILE A 90 8.01 1.25 -9.31
CA ILE A 90 9.10 1.04 -8.35
C ILE A 90 10.23 0.21 -8.97
N LEU A 91 9.88 -0.87 -9.69
CA LEU A 91 10.88 -1.75 -10.32
C LEU A 91 11.65 -1.03 -11.43
N GLU A 92 10.98 -0.19 -12.22
CA GLU A 92 11.63 0.66 -13.22
C GLU A 92 12.64 1.62 -12.58
N ASN A 93 12.26 2.30 -11.49
CA ASN A 93 13.20 3.16 -10.75
C ASN A 93 14.40 2.36 -10.21
N LEU A 94 14.15 1.21 -9.57
CA LEU A 94 15.22 0.37 -9.01
C LEU A 94 16.21 -0.16 -10.07
N GLN A 95 15.75 -0.41 -11.31
CA GLN A 95 16.59 -0.84 -12.42
C GLN A 95 17.38 0.31 -13.06
N SER A 96 17.00 1.56 -12.80
CA SER A 96 17.66 2.75 -13.34
C SER A 96 18.87 3.23 -12.52
N TYR A 97 19.12 2.61 -11.36
CA TYR A 97 20.30 2.81 -10.51
C TYR A 97 21.51 1.98 -10.98
#